data_AF-A0A8T5NYW6-F1
#
_entry.id   AF-A0A8T5NYW6-F1
#
_cell.length_a   1.000
_cell.length_b   1.000
_cell.length_c   1.000
_cell.angle_alpha   90.00
_cell.angle_beta   90.00
_cell.angle_gamma   90.00
#
_symmetry.space_group_name_H-M   'P 1'
#
loop_
_entity.id
_entity.type
_entity.pdbx_description
1 polymer ?
#
loop_
_entity_poly.entity_id
_entity_poly.type
_entity_poly.pdbx_seq_one_letter_code
_entity_poly.pdbx_strand_id
1 'polypeptide(L)'
;MHSIINSVSSEPKSILEIANASGTSWESTKKALEFLQSLEVVESTTDQNKKFFKKHFLPTVGSNNTWFNIPLEKRDDGLINFIFDITKRIWVEKTGCKIGKTQMQKVVVNVNRACKLDLPIGRYLYGMICIKPFNQDEAYSYPIPENNQQITAAIQSAVNEYSELSIPELKIRHYGETDNFLYLAKEESASLACADFNKINFSKFCNSLSNMLIKIPQDELESIQLFVEFMSVSNSLLLLDERALLQTKGEVISSFNELWKAIATKLFFKDLSCKYSKHQLMNLALERYTQNEIAKDCISQLSEYVLDKNNAKCPEYEALKKLHGSIKEIKTLTEEESHKLAEESAKEPSKIFREFDLN
;
A
#
# COMPACT_ATOMS: atom_id res chain seq x y z
N MET A 1 -11.40 -8.74 12.19
CA MET A 1 -10.33 -9.70 11.84
C MET A 1 -9.48 -10.10 13.06
N HIS A 2 -8.93 -9.15 13.84
CA HIS A 2 -8.19 -9.48 15.08
C HIS A 2 -8.98 -10.33 16.09
N SER A 3 -10.28 -10.07 16.29
CA SER A 3 -11.14 -10.88 17.16
C SER A 3 -11.29 -12.33 16.69
N ILE A 4 -11.37 -12.55 15.37
CA ILE A 4 -11.46 -13.88 14.76
C ILE A 4 -10.14 -14.63 14.95
N ILE A 5 -9.00 -13.99 14.69
CA ILE A 5 -7.67 -14.59 14.89
C ILE A 5 -7.49 -15.03 16.35
N ASN A 6 -7.88 -14.19 17.31
CA ASN A 6 -7.80 -14.51 18.74
C ASN A 6 -8.78 -15.62 19.16
N SER A 7 -9.88 -15.80 18.42
CA SER A 7 -10.88 -16.82 18.69
C SER A 7 -10.48 -18.21 18.16
N VAL A 8 -9.59 -18.25 17.16
CA VAL A 8 -9.01 -19.49 16.63
C VAL A 8 -7.92 -20.00 17.59
N SER A 9 -8.20 -21.12 18.23
CA SER A 9 -7.31 -21.81 19.17
C SER A 9 -6.45 -22.88 18.49
N SER A 10 -5.53 -23.49 19.24
CA SER A 10 -4.85 -24.73 18.85
C SER A 10 -5.82 -25.90 18.64
N GLU A 11 -6.97 -25.89 19.34
CA GLU A 11 -8.05 -26.85 19.15
C GLU A 11 -8.91 -26.50 17.92
N PRO A 12 -9.32 -27.49 17.10
CA PRO A 12 -10.21 -27.28 15.96
C PRO A 12 -11.59 -26.76 16.39
N LYS A 13 -12.04 -25.66 15.79
CA LYS A 13 -13.37 -25.07 16.01
C LYS A 13 -14.10 -24.88 14.69
N SER A 14 -15.41 -25.06 14.70
CA SER A 14 -16.28 -24.76 13.57
C SER A 14 -16.41 -23.24 13.35
N ILE A 15 -16.84 -22.85 12.15
CA ILE A 15 -17.10 -21.43 11.81
C ILE A 15 -18.08 -20.80 12.81
N LEU A 16 -19.13 -21.53 13.20
CA LEU A 16 -20.15 -21.00 14.12
C LEU A 16 -19.59 -20.73 15.52
N GLU A 17 -18.74 -21.62 16.04
CA GLU A 17 -18.10 -21.44 17.34
C GLU A 17 -17.15 -20.22 17.33
N ILE A 18 -16.41 -20.04 16.23
CA ILE A 18 -15.51 -18.89 16.06
C ILE A 18 -16.33 -17.60 15.89
N ALA A 19 -17.44 -17.63 15.15
CA ALA A 19 -18.34 -16.50 14.97
C ALA A 19 -18.90 -16.01 16.31
N ASN A 20 -19.41 -16.94 17.12
CA ASN A 20 -19.95 -16.67 18.45
C ASN A 20 -18.88 -16.11 19.39
N ALA A 21 -17.68 -16.71 19.41
CA ALA A 21 -16.58 -16.26 20.26
C ALA A 21 -16.02 -14.88 19.86
N SER A 22 -16.04 -14.57 18.56
CA SER A 22 -15.53 -13.30 18.01
C SER A 22 -16.57 -12.18 17.94
N GLY A 23 -17.85 -12.47 18.22
CA GLY A 23 -18.95 -11.53 18.09
C GLY A 23 -19.20 -11.10 16.64
N THR A 24 -18.91 -11.95 15.65
CA THR A 24 -19.05 -11.64 14.22
C THR A 24 -20.12 -12.51 13.55
N SER A 25 -20.61 -12.08 12.38
CA SER A 25 -21.55 -12.89 11.60
C SER A 25 -20.84 -14.09 10.97
N TRP A 26 -21.58 -15.19 10.78
CA TRP A 26 -21.05 -16.42 10.20
C TRP A 26 -20.36 -16.20 8.85
N GLU A 27 -20.94 -15.37 7.99
CA GLU A 27 -20.41 -15.07 6.65
C GLU A 27 -19.09 -14.29 6.73
N SER A 28 -19.01 -13.28 7.61
CA SER A 28 -17.77 -12.53 7.86
C SER A 28 -16.69 -13.43 8.48
N THR A 29 -17.07 -14.33 9.39
CA THR A 29 -16.16 -15.32 9.96
C THR A 29 -15.63 -16.27 8.90
N LYS A 30 -16.51 -16.79 8.02
CA LYS A 30 -16.12 -17.68 6.93
C LYS A 30 -15.11 -17.03 5.99
N LYS A 31 -15.40 -15.83 5.48
CA LYS A 31 -14.49 -15.09 4.59
C LYS A 31 -13.14 -14.83 5.25
N ALA A 32 -13.15 -14.43 6.52
CA ALA A 32 -11.92 -14.22 7.28
C ALA A 32 -11.11 -15.52 7.45
N LEU A 33 -11.77 -16.65 7.74
CA LEU A 33 -11.10 -17.94 7.89
C LEU A 33 -10.55 -18.48 6.57
N GLU A 34 -11.24 -18.28 5.46
CA GLU A 34 -10.74 -18.59 4.12
C GLU A 34 -9.51 -17.74 3.77
N PHE A 35 -9.54 -16.45 4.11
CA PHE A 35 -8.37 -15.58 3.95
C PHE A 35 -7.20 -16.03 4.84
N LEU A 36 -7.43 -16.30 6.12
CA LEU A 36 -6.40 -16.80 7.05
C LEU A 36 -5.84 -18.15 6.61
N GLN A 37 -6.67 -19.00 6.00
CA GLN A 37 -6.23 -20.27 5.42
C GLN A 37 -5.32 -20.04 4.21
N SER A 38 -5.62 -19.07 3.35
CA SER A 38 -4.77 -18.70 2.21
C SER A 38 -3.39 -18.14 2.62
N LEU A 39 -3.28 -17.70 3.87
CA LEU A 39 -2.05 -17.21 4.50
C LEU A 39 -1.32 -18.30 5.31
N GLU A 40 -1.81 -19.55 5.31
CA GLU A 40 -1.26 -20.67 6.09
C GLU A 40 -1.23 -20.39 7.61
N VAL A 41 -2.14 -19.54 8.09
CA VAL A 41 -2.27 -19.18 9.52
C VAL A 41 -3.17 -20.17 10.25
N VAL A 42 -4.16 -20.69 9.53
CA VAL A 42 -5.11 -21.68 10.05
C VAL A 42 -5.14 -22.88 9.12
N GLU A 43 -5.15 -24.06 9.71
CA GLU A 43 -5.44 -25.29 8.99
C GLU A 43 -6.92 -25.58 9.06
N SER A 44 -7.47 -26.12 7.97
CA SER A 44 -8.83 -26.65 8.00
C SER A 44 -8.83 -28.17 7.92
N THR A 45 -9.61 -28.81 8.78
CA THR A 45 -9.96 -30.22 8.67
C THR A 45 -11.44 -30.35 8.38
N THR A 46 -11.83 -31.33 7.57
CA THR A 46 -13.24 -31.64 7.34
C THR A 46 -13.57 -32.92 8.09
N ASP A 47 -14.55 -32.84 8.98
CA ASP A 47 -15.09 -34.00 9.70
C ASP A 47 -16.62 -33.97 9.62
N GLN A 48 -17.23 -35.09 9.24
CA GLN A 48 -18.69 -35.24 9.08
C GLN A 48 -19.37 -34.07 8.32
N ASN A 49 -18.81 -33.67 7.17
CA ASN A 49 -19.27 -32.52 6.35
C ASN A 49 -19.22 -31.14 7.04
N LYS A 50 -18.55 -31.02 8.18
CA LYS A 50 -18.28 -29.75 8.85
C LYS A 50 -16.80 -29.40 8.72
N LYS A 51 -16.53 -28.15 8.36
CA LYS A 51 -15.17 -27.60 8.28
C LYS A 51 -14.79 -27.02 9.64
N PHE A 52 -13.70 -27.53 10.20
CA PHE A 52 -13.11 -27.06 11.45
C PHE A 52 -11.80 -26.35 11.14
N PHE A 53 -11.49 -25.32 11.91
CA PHE A 53 -10.29 -24.51 11.77
C PHE A 53 -9.52 -24.53 13.08
N LYS A 54 -8.21 -24.73 12.99
CA LYS A 54 -7.28 -24.60 14.12
C LYS A 54 -6.11 -23.71 13.72
N LYS A 55 -5.49 -23.07 14.70
CA LYS A 55 -4.30 -22.25 14.49
C LYS A 55 -3.14 -23.16 14.07
N HIS A 56 -2.48 -22.82 12.97
CA HIS A 56 -1.24 -23.46 12.58
C HIS A 56 -0.13 -22.89 13.49
N PHE A 57 0.43 -23.72 14.37
CA PHE A 57 1.42 -23.30 15.35
C PHE A 57 2.80 -23.29 14.68
N LEU A 58 3.31 -22.10 14.37
CA LEU A 58 4.70 -21.93 13.94
C LEU A 58 5.45 -21.09 14.97
N PRO A 59 6.72 -21.40 15.24
CA PRO A 59 7.52 -20.63 16.18
C PRO A 59 7.64 -19.20 15.67
N THR A 60 7.25 -18.22 16.49
CA THR A 60 7.62 -16.82 16.32
C THR A 60 9.13 -16.71 16.43
N VAL A 61 9.83 -16.82 15.31
CA VAL A 61 11.29 -16.64 15.25
C VAL A 61 11.59 -15.16 15.00
N GLY A 62 12.13 -14.45 16.00
CA GLY A 62 12.82 -13.17 15.80
C GLY A 62 12.17 -11.95 16.45
N SER A 63 12.99 -10.96 16.78
CA SER A 63 12.72 -9.81 17.65
C SER A 63 11.56 -8.91 17.19
N ASN A 64 10.71 -8.52 18.16
CA ASN A 64 9.48 -7.72 18.02
C ASN A 64 9.71 -6.22 17.72
N ASN A 65 10.76 -5.85 16.98
CA ASN A 65 11.06 -4.43 16.72
C ASN A 65 11.31 -4.17 15.23
N THR A 66 10.41 -4.68 14.39
CA THR A 66 10.36 -4.44 12.94
C THR A 66 8.95 -4.00 12.54
N TRP A 67 8.82 -3.34 11.39
CA TRP A 67 7.52 -3.03 10.81
C TRP A 67 6.72 -4.33 10.66
N PHE A 68 5.52 -4.34 11.23
CA PHE A 68 4.60 -5.50 11.22
C PHE A 68 5.17 -6.76 11.88
N ASN A 69 6.19 -6.65 12.74
CA ASN A 69 6.87 -7.81 13.35
C ASN A 69 7.35 -8.84 12.32
N ILE A 70 7.79 -8.37 11.15
CA ILE A 70 8.41 -9.23 10.13
C ILE A 70 9.73 -9.75 10.71
N PRO A 71 9.97 -11.07 10.68
CA PRO A 71 11.17 -11.64 11.27
C PRO A 71 12.41 -11.11 10.56
N LEU A 72 13.45 -10.80 11.33
CA LEU A 72 14.72 -10.28 10.80
C LEU A 72 15.86 -11.20 11.22
N GLU A 73 16.65 -11.65 10.25
CA GLU A 73 17.82 -12.49 10.52
C GLU A 73 18.89 -11.72 11.29
N LYS A 74 19.65 -12.41 12.15
CA LYS A 74 20.69 -11.78 12.97
C LYS A 74 21.76 -11.05 12.15
N ARG A 75 22.08 -11.57 10.97
CA ARG A 75 23.00 -10.94 10.01
C ARG A 75 22.46 -9.58 9.58
N ASP A 76 21.23 -9.56 9.08
CA ASP A 76 20.60 -8.35 8.57
C ASP A 76 20.35 -7.35 9.69
N ASP A 77 19.94 -7.80 10.88
CA ASP A 77 19.82 -6.94 12.08
C ASP A 77 21.15 -6.27 12.45
N GLY A 78 22.25 -7.05 12.48
CA GLY A 78 23.58 -6.52 12.76
C GLY A 78 24.05 -5.51 11.72
N LEU A 79 23.82 -5.77 10.43
CA LEU A 79 24.14 -4.84 9.34
C LEU A 79 23.33 -3.55 9.41
N ILE A 80 22.02 -3.65 9.65
CA ILE A 80 21.16 -2.47 9.78
C ILE A 80 21.57 -1.63 11.00
N ASN A 81 21.86 -2.27 12.13
CA ASN A 81 22.35 -1.61 13.34
C ASN A 81 23.69 -0.90 13.10
N PHE A 82 24.62 -1.55 12.39
CA PHE A 82 25.88 -0.93 11.98
C PHE A 82 25.63 0.33 11.14
N ILE A 83 24.78 0.24 10.11
CA ILE A 83 24.46 1.39 9.25
C ILE A 83 23.80 2.50 10.05
N PHE A 84 22.84 2.19 10.92
CA PHE A 84 22.16 3.18 11.76
C PHE A 84 23.12 3.93 12.68
N ASP A 85 24.00 3.22 13.39
CA ASP A 85 24.94 3.85 14.32
C ASP A 85 25.98 4.72 13.61
N ILE A 86 26.61 4.18 12.56
CA ILE A 86 27.63 4.91 11.80
C ILE A 86 27.02 6.13 11.10
N THR A 87 25.82 6.00 10.52
CA THR A 87 25.11 7.15 9.94
C THR A 87 24.78 8.20 10.99
N LYS A 88 24.31 7.79 12.19
CA LYS A 88 24.00 8.73 13.29
C LYS A 88 25.23 9.53 13.70
N ARG A 89 26.40 8.90 13.80
CA ARG A 89 27.67 9.57 14.13
C ARG A 89 28.08 10.57 13.05
N ILE A 90 28.21 10.11 11.80
CA ILE A 90 28.65 10.94 10.67
C ILE A 90 27.68 12.11 10.44
N TRP A 91 26.37 11.89 10.59
CA TRP A 91 25.37 12.95 10.43
C TRP A 91 25.50 14.05 11.49
N VAL A 92 25.68 13.67 12.76
CA VAL A 92 25.88 14.63 13.85
C VAL A 92 27.19 15.39 13.67
N GLU A 93 28.26 14.70 13.29
CA GLU A 93 29.56 15.32 13.00
C GLU A 93 29.47 16.35 11.86
N LYS A 94 28.71 16.06 10.79
CA LYS A 94 28.55 16.98 9.65
C LYS A 94 27.60 18.15 9.95
N THR A 95 26.47 17.89 10.60
CA THR A 95 25.35 18.87 10.68
C THR A 95 25.19 19.53 12.04
N GLY A 96 25.83 19.01 13.09
CA GLY A 96 25.58 19.40 14.48
C GLY A 96 24.20 18.98 15.02
N CYS A 97 23.36 18.35 14.19
CA CYS A 97 21.99 17.98 14.51
C CYS A 97 21.83 16.45 14.50
N LYS A 98 20.85 15.95 15.24
CA LYS A 98 20.50 14.53 15.18
C LYS A 98 19.70 14.22 13.90
N ILE A 99 19.98 13.09 13.26
CA ILE A 99 19.27 12.63 12.05
C ILE A 99 17.82 12.23 12.34
N GLY A 100 16.89 12.60 11.44
CA GLY A 100 15.49 12.19 11.50
C GLY A 100 15.24 10.79 10.90
N LYS A 101 14.09 10.19 11.25
CA LYS A 101 13.70 8.84 10.78
C LYS A 101 13.67 8.71 9.26
N THR A 102 13.09 9.69 8.57
CA THR A 102 13.01 9.68 7.10
C THR A 102 14.41 9.71 6.48
N GLN A 103 15.27 10.62 6.93
CA GLN A 103 16.65 10.73 6.44
C GLN A 103 17.42 9.43 6.63
N MET A 104 17.34 8.83 7.82
CA MET A 104 17.98 7.53 8.10
C MET A 104 17.53 6.45 7.11
N GLN A 105 16.23 6.31 6.88
CA GLN A 105 15.71 5.30 5.96
C GLN A 105 16.21 5.51 4.52
N LYS A 106 16.36 6.76 4.08
CA LYS A 106 16.91 7.07 2.74
C LYS A 106 18.40 6.76 2.64
N VAL A 107 19.18 7.05 3.68
CA VAL A 107 20.60 6.65 3.75
C VAL A 107 20.71 5.13 3.69
N VAL A 108 19.93 4.39 4.49
CA VAL A 108 19.99 2.92 4.51
C VAL A 108 19.65 2.30 3.16
N VAL A 109 18.62 2.81 2.48
CA VAL A 109 18.28 2.33 1.12
C VAL A 109 19.41 2.60 0.13
N ASN A 110 19.97 3.81 0.16
CA ASN A 110 21.08 4.17 -0.72
C ASN A 110 22.30 3.25 -0.50
N VAL A 111 22.70 3.07 0.77
CA VAL A 111 23.81 2.20 1.17
C VAL A 111 23.55 0.74 0.80
N ASN A 112 22.34 0.23 1.05
CA ASN A 112 21.97 -1.13 0.67
C ASN A 112 22.16 -1.39 -0.83
N ARG A 113 21.74 -0.44 -1.67
CA ARG A 113 21.90 -0.53 -3.12
C ARG A 113 23.35 -0.38 -3.56
N ALA A 114 24.06 0.64 -3.05
CA ALA A 114 25.44 0.92 -3.42
C ALA A 114 26.39 -0.23 -3.07
N CYS A 115 26.17 -0.87 -1.91
CA CYS A 115 26.98 -1.98 -1.42
C CYS A 115 26.39 -3.36 -1.71
N LYS A 116 25.23 -3.46 -2.38
CA LYS A 116 24.51 -4.72 -2.69
C LYS A 116 24.35 -5.64 -1.47
N LEU A 117 23.88 -5.07 -0.36
CA LEU A 117 23.82 -5.79 0.93
C LEU A 117 22.66 -6.77 1.06
N ASP A 118 21.72 -6.75 0.12
CA ASP A 118 20.50 -7.56 0.09
C ASP A 118 19.63 -7.43 1.36
N LEU A 119 19.62 -6.24 1.97
CA LEU A 119 18.80 -5.99 3.15
C LEU A 119 17.30 -6.02 2.77
N PRO A 120 16.43 -6.48 3.68
CA PRO A 120 14.98 -6.48 3.48
C PRO A 120 14.43 -5.05 3.41
N ILE A 121 14.25 -4.57 2.19
CA ILE A 121 13.75 -3.22 1.86
C ILE A 121 12.56 -3.37 0.91
N GLY A 122 11.53 -2.54 1.11
CA GLY A 122 10.39 -2.48 0.21
C GLY A 122 9.74 -1.10 0.17
N ARG A 123 8.87 -0.87 -0.83
CA ARG A 123 8.10 0.35 -1.00
C ARG A 123 6.95 0.40 0.00
N TYR A 124 6.96 1.37 0.90
CA TYR A 124 5.86 1.66 1.84
C TYR A 124 5.50 3.15 1.82
N LEU A 125 4.75 3.69 2.78
CA LEU A 125 4.11 5.03 2.72
C LEU A 125 4.98 6.19 2.22
N TYR A 126 6.29 6.17 2.47
CA TYR A 126 7.23 7.23 2.11
C TYR A 126 8.33 6.78 1.15
N GLY A 127 8.09 5.71 0.39
CA GLY A 127 9.00 5.12 -0.60
C GLY A 127 9.67 3.87 -0.04
N MET A 128 10.84 3.55 -0.60
CA MET A 128 11.66 2.45 -0.07
C MET A 128 12.03 2.72 1.40
N ILE A 129 11.86 1.70 2.23
CA ILE A 129 12.26 1.66 3.64
C ILE A 129 12.78 0.25 3.99
N CYS A 130 13.67 0.20 4.97
CA CYS A 130 14.08 -1.03 5.64
C CYS A 130 12.97 -1.51 6.59
N ILE A 131 12.82 -2.84 6.75
CA ILE A 131 11.83 -3.41 7.68
C ILE A 131 12.12 -3.07 9.15
N LYS A 132 13.33 -2.63 9.52
CA LYS A 132 13.63 -2.18 10.88
C LYS A 132 13.39 -0.67 11.01
N PRO A 133 12.53 -0.21 11.94
CA PRO A 133 12.39 1.21 12.24
C PRO A 133 13.65 1.75 12.89
N PHE A 134 13.97 3.01 12.60
CA PHE A 134 15.08 3.71 13.25
C PHE A 134 14.61 4.33 14.57
N ASN A 135 15.34 4.06 15.64
CA ASN A 135 15.24 4.72 16.93
C ASN A 135 16.48 5.61 17.18
N GLN A 136 16.24 6.90 17.36
CA GLN A 136 17.30 7.89 17.49
C GLN A 136 18.03 7.81 18.85
N ASP A 137 17.35 7.34 19.88
CA ASP A 137 17.86 7.28 21.25
C ASP A 137 18.42 5.89 21.60
N GLU A 138 18.30 4.92 20.70
CA GLU A 138 18.86 3.59 20.87
C GLU A 138 20.39 3.62 20.70
N ALA A 139 21.08 2.86 21.55
CA ALA A 139 22.48 2.50 21.40
C ALA A 139 22.55 1.16 20.69
N TYR A 140 22.90 1.18 19.41
CA TYR A 140 22.88 -0.02 18.58
C TYR A 140 24.09 -0.91 18.88
N SER A 141 23.83 -2.21 19.04
CA SER A 141 24.87 -3.24 19.15
C SER A 141 24.93 -4.05 17.87
N TYR A 142 26.15 -4.27 17.37
CA TYR A 142 26.38 -4.97 16.11
C TYR A 142 27.79 -5.57 16.05
N PRO A 143 27.96 -6.71 15.37
CA PRO A 143 29.27 -7.14 14.92
C PRO A 143 29.75 -6.20 13.80
N ILE A 144 31.07 -5.94 13.74
CA ILE A 144 31.66 -5.16 12.64
C ILE A 144 31.62 -6.04 11.37
N PRO A 145 30.98 -5.59 10.27
CA PRO A 145 30.93 -6.36 9.04
C PRO A 145 32.29 -6.38 8.33
N GLU A 146 32.57 -7.45 7.58
CA GLU A 146 33.83 -7.62 6.84
C GLU A 146 34.08 -6.46 5.85
N ASN A 147 33.02 -6.00 5.19
CA ASN A 147 33.05 -4.87 4.25
C ASN A 147 32.78 -3.50 4.90
N ASN A 148 33.07 -3.33 6.20
CA ASN A 148 32.78 -2.10 6.96
C ASN A 148 33.34 -0.83 6.29
N GLN A 149 34.53 -0.86 5.70
CA GLN A 149 35.13 0.30 5.05
C GLN A 149 34.30 0.76 3.84
N GLN A 150 33.87 -0.19 3.00
CA GLN A 150 33.03 0.09 1.84
C GLN A 150 31.67 0.65 2.27
N ILE A 151 31.03 0.03 3.28
CA ILE A 151 29.75 0.49 3.81
C ILE A 151 29.90 1.91 4.40
N THR A 152 30.97 2.17 5.15
CA THR A 152 31.22 3.48 5.77
C THR A 152 31.45 4.56 4.71
N ALA A 153 32.17 4.26 3.64
CA ALA A 153 32.35 5.18 2.51
C ALA A 153 31.01 5.50 1.82
N ALA A 154 30.15 4.50 1.62
CA ALA A 154 28.80 4.71 1.07
C ALA A 154 27.93 5.56 2.00
N ILE A 155 27.99 5.32 3.33
CA ILE A 155 27.31 6.16 4.32
C ILE A 155 27.81 7.60 4.23
N GLN A 156 29.12 7.83 4.20
CA GLN A 156 29.68 9.18 4.11
C GLN A 156 29.20 9.91 2.85
N SER A 157 29.19 9.22 1.70
CA SER A 157 28.67 9.78 0.45
C SER A 157 27.20 10.17 0.58
N ALA A 158 26.36 9.27 1.08
CA ALA A 158 24.92 9.52 1.25
C ALA A 158 24.65 10.64 2.27
N VAL A 159 25.37 10.68 3.40
CA VAL A 159 25.24 11.75 4.40
C VAL A 159 25.68 13.08 3.79
N ASN A 160 26.79 13.10 3.05
CA ASN A 160 27.28 14.32 2.43
C ASN A 160 26.21 14.94 1.53
N GLU A 161 25.60 14.13 0.69
CA GLU A 161 24.58 14.56 -0.26
C GLU A 161 23.24 14.90 0.42
N TYR A 162 22.74 14.02 1.29
CA TYR A 162 21.38 14.15 1.84
C TYR A 162 21.25 15.15 2.98
N SER A 163 22.35 15.50 3.65
CA SER A 163 22.34 16.52 4.71
C SER A 163 22.02 17.93 4.21
N GLU A 164 22.18 18.18 2.90
CA GLU A 164 22.01 19.50 2.27
C GLU A 164 20.58 19.70 1.73
N LEU A 165 19.75 18.66 1.78
CA LEU A 165 18.39 18.64 1.23
C LEU A 165 17.34 18.77 2.34
N SER A 166 16.27 19.51 2.06
CA SER A 166 15.06 19.44 2.88
C SER A 166 14.39 18.06 2.74
N ILE A 167 13.52 17.70 3.69
CA ILE A 167 12.83 16.39 3.66
C ILE A 167 12.02 16.18 2.36
N PRO A 168 11.25 17.16 1.85
CA PRO A 168 10.57 17.01 0.56
C PRO A 168 11.52 16.79 -0.61
N GLU A 169 12.61 17.57 -0.70
CA GLU A 169 13.62 17.43 -1.77
C GLU A 169 14.30 16.06 -1.72
N LEU A 170 14.67 15.62 -0.52
CA LEU A 170 15.25 14.30 -0.29
C LEU A 170 14.31 13.17 -0.77
N LYS A 171 13.01 13.29 -0.48
CA LYS A 171 12.01 12.31 -0.96
C LYS A 171 11.95 12.27 -2.48
N ILE A 172 11.79 13.43 -3.13
CA ILE A 172 11.70 13.54 -4.60
C ILE A 172 12.96 12.95 -5.24
N ARG A 173 14.14 13.34 -4.76
CA ARG A 173 15.41 12.83 -5.25
C ARG A 173 15.50 11.32 -5.12
N HIS A 174 15.18 10.79 -3.94
CA HIS A 174 15.21 9.35 -3.71
C HIS A 174 14.18 8.59 -4.56
N TYR A 175 13.00 9.16 -4.84
CA TYR A 175 12.03 8.52 -5.72
C TYR A 175 12.53 8.44 -7.16
N GLY A 176 13.20 9.50 -7.65
CA GLY A 176 13.87 9.48 -8.94
C GLY A 176 15.01 8.45 -8.99
N GLU A 177 15.87 8.42 -7.97
CA GLU A 177 16.97 7.46 -7.90
C GLU A 177 16.49 6.00 -7.86
N THR A 178 15.31 5.74 -7.28
CA THR A 178 14.78 4.36 -7.12
C THR A 178 13.70 4.00 -8.14
N ASP A 179 13.61 4.76 -9.25
CA ASP A 179 12.62 4.57 -10.33
C ASP A 179 11.17 4.47 -9.82
N ASN A 180 10.88 5.13 -8.70
CA ASN A 180 9.62 4.99 -7.99
C ASN A 180 8.61 6.04 -8.45
N PHE A 181 8.32 6.06 -9.75
CA PHE A 181 7.51 7.08 -10.41
C PHE A 181 6.09 7.22 -9.84
N LEU A 182 5.52 6.13 -9.31
CA LEU A 182 4.23 6.16 -8.62
C LEU A 182 4.25 7.12 -7.42
N TYR A 183 5.36 7.16 -6.68
CA TYR A 183 5.51 8.04 -5.52
C TYR A 183 5.64 9.49 -5.92
N LEU A 184 6.31 9.78 -7.05
CA LEU A 184 6.35 11.13 -7.62
C LEU A 184 4.92 11.60 -7.99
N ALA A 185 4.15 10.77 -8.69
CA ALA A 185 2.76 11.09 -9.04
C ALA A 185 1.85 11.24 -7.80
N LYS A 186 2.11 10.47 -6.74
CA LYS A 186 1.44 10.61 -5.45
C LYS A 186 1.75 11.94 -4.78
N GLU A 187 3.01 12.39 -4.77
CA GLU A 187 3.37 13.68 -4.16
C GLU A 187 2.79 14.85 -4.94
N GLU A 188 2.75 14.77 -6.28
CA GLU A 188 2.04 15.72 -7.14
C GLU A 188 0.56 15.82 -6.75
N SER A 189 -0.14 14.68 -6.71
CA SER A 189 -1.57 14.63 -6.37
C SER A 189 -1.84 15.11 -4.94
N ALA A 190 -0.99 14.73 -3.97
CA ALA A 190 -1.10 15.19 -2.59
C ALA A 190 -0.95 16.72 -2.47
N SER A 191 -0.02 17.31 -3.23
CA SER A 191 0.18 18.75 -3.23
C SER A 191 -1.05 19.50 -3.77
N LEU A 192 -1.68 18.98 -4.82
CA LEU A 192 -2.89 19.54 -5.42
C LEU A 192 -4.11 19.38 -4.50
N ALA A 193 -4.24 18.26 -3.79
CA ALA A 193 -5.30 18.05 -2.81
C ALA A 193 -5.22 19.03 -1.63
N CYS A 194 -4.01 19.43 -1.24
CA CYS A 194 -3.77 20.37 -0.15
C CYS A 194 -3.93 21.84 -0.55
N ALA A 195 -3.84 22.15 -1.85
CA ALA A 195 -3.98 23.50 -2.39
C ALA A 195 -5.36 24.13 -2.10
N ASP A 196 -5.54 25.38 -2.54
CA ASP A 196 -6.83 26.07 -2.45
C ASP A 196 -7.90 25.24 -3.17
N PHE A 197 -8.94 24.85 -2.42
CA PHE A 197 -9.90 23.84 -2.85
C PHE A 197 -11.05 24.47 -3.63
N ASN A 198 -10.71 24.97 -4.82
CA ASN A 198 -11.63 25.51 -5.82
C ASN A 198 -11.73 24.57 -7.02
N LYS A 199 -12.70 24.80 -7.93
CA LYS A 199 -12.93 23.91 -9.09
C LYS A 199 -11.71 23.75 -9.99
N ILE A 200 -10.92 24.80 -10.19
CA ILE A 200 -9.74 24.78 -11.08
C ILE A 200 -8.66 23.86 -10.50
N ASN A 201 -8.30 24.06 -9.24
CA ASN A 201 -7.28 23.24 -8.57
C ASN A 201 -7.76 21.82 -8.32
N PHE A 202 -9.04 21.63 -7.99
CA PHE A 202 -9.63 20.32 -7.81
C PHE A 202 -9.71 19.52 -9.12
N SER A 203 -9.97 20.19 -10.26
CA SER A 203 -9.86 19.56 -11.58
C SER A 203 -8.42 19.12 -11.90
N LYS A 204 -7.41 19.95 -11.55
CA LYS A 204 -6.00 19.54 -11.66
C LYS A 204 -5.68 18.32 -10.80
N PHE A 205 -6.19 18.27 -9.56
CA PHE A 205 -6.09 17.09 -8.71
C PHE A 205 -6.72 15.87 -9.36
N CYS A 206 -7.94 15.96 -9.88
CA CYS A 206 -8.59 14.83 -10.57
C CYS A 206 -7.78 14.36 -11.79
N ASN A 207 -7.19 15.28 -12.56
CA ASN A 207 -6.33 14.95 -13.69
C ASN A 207 -5.01 14.29 -13.25
N SER A 208 -4.42 14.70 -12.13
CA SER A 208 -3.18 14.10 -11.62
C SER A 208 -3.42 12.66 -11.12
N LEU A 209 -4.63 12.32 -10.67
CA LEU A 209 -4.99 10.94 -10.34
C LEU A 209 -4.85 10.01 -11.54
N SER A 210 -5.21 10.44 -12.76
CA SER A 210 -5.01 9.64 -13.98
C SER A 210 -3.54 9.30 -14.22
N ASN A 211 -2.64 10.26 -13.97
CA ASN A 211 -1.18 10.04 -14.06
C ASN A 211 -0.68 9.04 -13.01
N MET A 212 -1.30 9.03 -11.83
CA MET A 212 -0.99 8.07 -10.77
C MET A 212 -1.53 6.67 -11.12
N LEU A 213 -2.75 6.54 -11.64
CA LEU A 213 -3.37 5.28 -12.04
C LEU A 213 -2.50 4.48 -13.01
N ILE A 214 -1.98 5.13 -14.06
CA ILE A 214 -1.12 4.47 -15.06
C ILE A 214 0.22 3.99 -14.49
N LYS A 215 0.61 4.44 -13.29
CA LYS A 215 1.86 4.07 -12.61
C LYS A 215 1.64 3.01 -11.52
N ILE A 216 0.40 2.65 -11.21
CA ILE A 216 0.11 1.51 -10.34
C ILE A 216 0.51 0.24 -11.10
N PRO A 217 1.21 -0.73 -10.47
CA PRO A 217 1.54 -1.99 -11.12
C PRO A 217 0.28 -2.70 -11.63
N GLN A 218 0.30 -3.14 -12.89
CA GLN A 218 -0.90 -3.63 -13.59
C GLN A 218 -1.39 -4.99 -13.08
N ASP A 219 -0.53 -5.74 -12.40
CA ASP A 219 -0.88 -6.98 -11.72
C ASP A 219 -1.59 -6.76 -10.36
N GLU A 220 -1.77 -5.50 -9.94
CA GLU A 220 -2.45 -5.13 -8.70
C GLU A 220 -3.92 -4.73 -8.92
N LEU A 221 -4.70 -5.63 -9.56
CA LEU A 221 -6.09 -5.37 -10.00
C LEU A 221 -6.99 -4.77 -8.91
N GLU A 222 -6.96 -5.30 -7.69
CA GLU A 222 -7.77 -4.77 -6.57
C GLU A 222 -7.42 -3.32 -6.22
N SER A 223 -6.14 -2.95 -6.28
CA SER A 223 -5.70 -1.57 -6.04
C SER A 223 -6.12 -0.65 -7.17
N ILE A 224 -6.08 -1.15 -8.41
CA ILE A 224 -6.56 -0.43 -9.59
C ILE A 224 -8.06 -0.17 -9.48
N GLN A 225 -8.86 -1.17 -9.14
CA GLN A 225 -10.31 -1.05 -8.96
C GLN A 225 -10.65 0.00 -7.91
N LEU A 226 -10.04 -0.10 -6.73
CA LEU A 226 -10.25 0.86 -5.65
C LEU A 226 -9.85 2.29 -6.04
N PHE A 227 -8.76 2.43 -6.78
CA PHE A 227 -8.31 3.73 -7.28
C PHE A 227 -9.26 4.32 -8.31
N VAL A 228 -9.78 3.50 -9.23
CA VAL A 228 -10.79 3.91 -10.23
C VAL A 228 -12.09 4.34 -9.57
N GLU A 229 -12.55 3.63 -8.53
CA GLU A 229 -13.71 4.03 -7.74
C GLU A 229 -13.49 5.41 -7.09
N PHE A 230 -12.35 5.61 -6.43
CA PHE A 230 -12.00 6.91 -5.85
C PHE A 230 -11.95 8.03 -6.92
N MET A 231 -11.36 7.77 -8.09
CA MET A 231 -11.34 8.72 -9.20
C MET A 231 -12.74 9.06 -9.69
N SER A 232 -13.63 8.08 -9.81
CA SER A 232 -15.02 8.28 -10.25
C SER A 232 -15.79 9.18 -9.27
N VAL A 233 -15.67 8.89 -7.98
CA VAL A 233 -16.27 9.71 -6.91
C VAL A 233 -15.67 11.12 -6.91
N SER A 234 -14.35 11.24 -7.02
CA SER A 234 -13.66 12.53 -7.05
C SER A 234 -14.09 13.38 -8.25
N ASN A 235 -14.20 12.81 -9.44
CA ASN A 235 -14.70 13.52 -10.62
C ASN A 235 -16.16 13.98 -10.44
N SER A 236 -16.98 13.16 -9.79
CA SER A 236 -18.39 13.51 -9.52
C SER A 236 -18.53 14.73 -8.59
N LEU A 237 -17.54 14.98 -7.72
CA LEU A 237 -17.52 16.18 -6.86
C LEU A 237 -17.35 17.49 -7.65
N LEU A 238 -16.82 17.46 -8.88
CA LEU A 238 -16.70 18.66 -9.72
C LEU A 238 -18.07 19.26 -10.11
N LEU A 239 -19.13 18.43 -10.06
CA LEU A 239 -20.51 18.83 -10.32
C LEU A 239 -21.10 19.68 -9.19
N LEU A 240 -20.53 19.62 -7.99
CA LEU A 240 -20.97 20.43 -6.86
C LEU A 240 -20.68 21.92 -7.07
N ASP A 241 -21.43 22.79 -6.42
CA ASP A 241 -21.05 24.21 -6.31
C ASP A 241 -19.79 24.39 -5.46
N GLU A 242 -19.13 25.55 -5.56
CA GLU A 242 -17.84 25.79 -4.88
C GLU A 242 -17.92 25.64 -3.36
N ARG A 243 -19.04 26.03 -2.74
CA ARG A 243 -19.20 25.95 -1.29
C ARG A 243 -19.36 24.50 -0.85
N ALA A 244 -20.17 23.72 -1.56
CA ALA A 244 -20.34 22.30 -1.31
C ALA A 244 -19.05 21.52 -1.57
N LEU A 245 -18.30 21.84 -2.63
CA LEU A 245 -16.99 21.25 -2.90
C LEU A 245 -15.98 21.55 -1.80
N LEU A 246 -15.92 22.79 -1.31
CA LEU A 246 -15.01 23.15 -0.22
C LEU A 246 -15.29 22.35 1.05
N GLN A 247 -16.56 22.02 1.32
CA GLN A 247 -16.97 21.21 2.47
C GLN A 247 -16.47 19.76 2.40
N THR A 248 -16.14 19.24 1.22
CA THR A 248 -15.63 17.86 1.06
C THR A 248 -14.11 17.75 1.11
N LYS A 249 -13.38 18.86 1.31
CA LYS A 249 -11.92 18.87 1.28
C LYS A 249 -11.32 17.84 2.25
N GLY A 250 -11.85 17.79 3.46
CA GLY A 250 -11.36 16.89 4.51
C GLY A 250 -11.53 15.42 4.13
N GLU A 251 -12.71 15.07 3.66
CA GLU A 251 -13.11 13.72 3.27
C GLU A 251 -12.33 13.24 2.04
N VAL A 252 -12.10 14.11 1.05
CA VAL A 252 -11.26 13.80 -0.11
C VAL A 252 -9.82 13.51 0.32
N ILE A 253 -9.22 14.38 1.12
CA ILE A 253 -7.83 14.21 1.59
C ILE A 253 -7.72 12.94 2.44
N SER A 254 -8.68 12.69 3.33
CA SER A 254 -8.72 11.49 4.16
C SER A 254 -8.82 10.24 3.29
N SER A 255 -9.78 10.20 2.37
CA SER A 255 -9.98 9.07 1.46
C SER A 255 -8.77 8.80 0.57
N PHE A 256 -8.13 9.85 0.05
CA PHE A 256 -6.90 9.72 -0.73
C PHE A 256 -5.75 9.13 0.11
N ASN A 257 -5.61 9.53 1.37
CA ASN A 257 -4.59 9.01 2.26
C ASN A 257 -4.82 7.53 2.62
N GLU A 258 -6.06 7.12 2.89
CA GLU A 258 -6.38 5.71 3.17
C GLU A 258 -6.20 4.84 1.93
N LEU A 259 -6.64 5.31 0.75
CA LEU A 259 -6.35 4.66 -0.54
C LEU A 259 -4.83 4.49 -0.75
N TRP A 260 -4.05 5.52 -0.48
CA TRP A 260 -2.60 5.44 -0.58
C TRP A 260 -1.99 4.43 0.39
N LYS A 261 -2.48 4.37 1.64
CA LYS A 261 -2.02 3.35 2.59
C LYS A 261 -2.33 1.95 2.10
N ALA A 262 -3.51 1.71 1.54
CA ALA A 262 -3.87 0.40 0.97
C ALA A 262 -2.89 0.00 -0.15
N ILE A 263 -2.63 0.91 -1.10
CA ILE A 263 -1.68 0.69 -2.20
C ILE A 263 -0.26 0.46 -1.67
N ALA A 264 0.24 1.33 -0.80
CA ALA A 264 1.60 1.25 -0.26
C ALA A 264 1.81 -0.03 0.57
N THR A 265 0.83 -0.45 1.37
CA THR A 265 0.90 -1.71 2.13
C THR A 265 1.00 -2.92 1.19
N LYS A 266 0.26 -2.89 0.09
CA LYS A 266 0.29 -3.94 -0.94
C LYS A 266 1.63 -4.01 -1.66
N LEU A 267 2.18 -2.85 -2.06
CA LEU A 267 3.52 -2.77 -2.65
C LEU A 267 4.59 -3.29 -1.69
N PHE A 268 4.49 -2.94 -0.41
CA PHE A 268 5.44 -3.40 0.60
C PHE A 268 5.39 -4.92 0.77
N PHE A 269 4.17 -5.48 0.80
CA PHE A 269 3.98 -6.93 0.84
C PHE A 269 4.61 -7.62 -0.38
N LYS A 270 4.35 -7.10 -1.58
CA LYS A 270 4.90 -7.64 -2.83
C LYS A 270 6.43 -7.59 -2.87
N ASP A 271 7.01 -6.46 -2.51
CA ASP A 271 8.46 -6.28 -2.51
C ASP A 271 9.16 -7.23 -1.52
N LEU A 272 8.51 -7.54 -0.38
CA LEU A 272 9.06 -8.45 0.62
C LEU A 272 8.76 -9.93 0.33
N SER A 273 7.77 -10.24 -0.51
CA SER A 273 7.36 -11.62 -0.82
C SER A 273 8.43 -12.42 -1.56
N CYS A 274 9.45 -11.78 -2.13
CA CYS A 274 10.59 -12.47 -2.73
C CYS A 274 11.58 -13.03 -1.70
N LYS A 275 11.62 -12.45 -0.48
CA LYS A 275 12.56 -12.81 0.59
C LYS A 275 11.89 -13.52 1.76
N TYR A 276 10.59 -13.32 1.95
CA TYR A 276 9.83 -13.87 3.07
C TYR A 276 8.70 -14.77 2.57
N SER A 277 8.44 -15.85 3.31
CA SER A 277 7.25 -16.67 3.09
C SER A 277 5.98 -15.89 3.45
N LYS A 278 4.83 -16.29 2.87
CA LYS A 278 3.53 -15.69 3.18
C LYS A 278 3.24 -15.68 4.68
N HIS A 279 3.62 -16.76 5.37
CA HIS A 279 3.47 -16.88 6.82
C HIS A 279 4.30 -15.83 7.58
N GLN A 280 5.56 -15.62 7.21
CA GLN A 280 6.41 -14.59 7.83
C GLN A 280 5.87 -13.17 7.61
N LEU A 281 5.09 -12.96 6.55
CA LEU A 281 4.41 -11.71 6.24
C LEU A 281 2.97 -11.64 6.76
N MET A 282 2.52 -12.55 7.62
CA MET A 282 1.13 -12.64 8.08
C MET A 282 0.59 -11.29 8.58
N ASN A 283 1.28 -10.63 9.51
CA ASN A 283 0.82 -9.36 10.06
C ASN A 283 0.70 -8.27 8.99
N LEU A 284 1.61 -8.25 8.03
CA LEU A 284 1.54 -7.34 6.89
C LEU A 284 0.38 -7.69 5.94
N ALA A 285 0.07 -8.99 5.75
CA ALA A 285 -1.09 -9.42 4.99
C ALA A 285 -2.42 -9.02 5.65
N LEU A 286 -2.48 -9.11 6.99
CA LEU A 286 -3.62 -8.65 7.79
C LEU A 286 -3.78 -7.13 7.72
N GLU A 287 -2.67 -6.41 7.81
CA GLU A 287 -2.66 -4.96 7.63
C GLU A 287 -3.17 -4.60 6.24
N ARG A 288 -2.66 -5.28 5.18
CA ARG A 288 -3.09 -5.06 3.80
C ARG A 288 -4.61 -5.22 3.66
N TYR A 289 -5.18 -6.28 4.23
CA TYR A 289 -6.64 -6.47 4.23
C TYR A 289 -7.34 -5.31 4.96
N THR A 290 -6.86 -4.94 6.14
CA THR A 290 -7.46 -3.89 6.96
C THR A 290 -7.44 -2.53 6.27
N GLN A 291 -6.29 -2.14 5.70
CA GLN A 291 -6.13 -0.89 4.97
C GLN A 291 -7.02 -0.84 3.72
N ASN A 292 -7.20 -1.97 3.04
CA ASN A 292 -8.09 -2.05 1.88
C ASN A 292 -9.56 -1.84 2.27
N GLU A 293 -10.03 -2.45 3.35
CA GLU A 293 -11.41 -2.25 3.83
C GLU A 293 -11.63 -0.81 4.33
N ILE A 294 -10.67 -0.24 5.06
CA ILE A 294 -10.73 1.17 5.48
C ILE A 294 -10.84 2.11 4.26
N ALA A 295 -10.04 1.86 3.22
CA ALA A 295 -10.09 2.66 2.01
C ALA A 295 -11.43 2.52 1.26
N LYS A 296 -12.01 1.31 1.18
CA LYS A 296 -13.37 1.09 0.63
C LYS A 296 -14.43 1.85 1.41
N ASP A 297 -14.37 1.81 2.74
CA ASP A 297 -15.32 2.51 3.60
C ASP A 297 -15.23 4.03 3.40
N CYS A 298 -14.02 4.60 3.37
CA CYS A 298 -13.83 6.03 3.10
C CYS A 298 -14.34 6.45 1.72
N ILE A 299 -14.06 5.66 0.67
CA ILE A 299 -14.56 5.94 -0.68
C ILE A 299 -16.09 5.85 -0.72
N SER A 300 -16.69 4.89 -0.01
CA SER A 300 -18.14 4.72 0.07
C SER A 300 -18.79 5.91 0.78
N GLN A 301 -18.24 6.37 1.90
CA GLN A 301 -18.72 7.56 2.61
C GLN A 301 -18.62 8.82 1.73
N LEU A 302 -17.52 8.97 0.99
CA LEU A 302 -17.37 10.07 0.04
C LEU A 302 -18.40 9.99 -1.08
N SER A 303 -18.70 8.79 -1.57
CA SER A 303 -19.74 8.55 -2.57
C SER A 303 -21.12 8.95 -2.05
N GLU A 304 -21.50 8.52 -0.84
CA GLU A 304 -22.77 8.87 -0.20
C GLU A 304 -22.95 10.38 -0.09
N TYR A 305 -21.90 11.11 0.28
CA TYR A 305 -21.93 12.57 0.31
C TYR A 305 -22.26 13.17 -1.06
N VAL A 306 -21.70 12.62 -2.14
CA VAL A 306 -22.04 13.03 -3.52
C VAL A 306 -23.52 12.76 -3.81
N LEU A 307 -24.05 11.59 -3.44
CA LEU A 307 -25.45 11.24 -3.70
C LEU A 307 -26.40 12.19 -2.96
N ASP A 308 -26.14 12.46 -1.68
CA ASP A 308 -26.98 13.31 -0.83
C ASP A 308 -27.04 14.75 -1.34
N LYS A 309 -25.91 15.28 -1.85
CA LYS A 309 -25.84 16.64 -2.40
C LYS A 309 -26.38 16.74 -3.83
N ASN A 310 -26.24 15.71 -4.65
CA ASN A 310 -26.72 15.70 -6.05
C ASN A 310 -28.22 15.42 -6.19
N ASN A 311 -28.81 14.64 -5.29
CA ASN A 311 -30.27 14.42 -5.22
C ASN A 311 -31.06 15.73 -5.05
N ALA A 312 -30.39 16.84 -4.71
CA ALA A 312 -31.02 18.14 -4.64
C ALA A 312 -31.20 18.84 -6.00
N LYS A 313 -30.39 18.59 -7.06
CA LYS A 313 -30.31 19.55 -8.19
C LYS A 313 -29.89 19.12 -9.61
N CYS A 314 -29.66 17.85 -10.01
CA CYS A 314 -29.17 17.60 -11.40
C CYS A 314 -29.74 16.38 -12.17
N PRO A 315 -30.36 16.56 -13.36
CA PRO A 315 -30.78 15.46 -14.26
C PRO A 315 -29.63 14.63 -14.85
N GLU A 316 -28.41 15.17 -14.97
CA GLU A 316 -27.24 14.49 -15.54
C GLU A 316 -26.71 13.34 -14.63
N TYR A 317 -27.16 13.31 -13.38
CA TYR A 317 -26.79 12.30 -12.39
C TYR A 317 -27.41 10.91 -12.65
N GLU A 318 -28.58 10.84 -13.29
CA GLU A 318 -29.20 9.57 -13.73
C GLU A 318 -28.30 8.79 -14.71
N ALA A 319 -27.55 9.49 -15.56
CA ALA A 319 -26.60 8.89 -16.49
C ALA A 319 -25.35 8.34 -15.76
N LEU A 320 -24.85 9.06 -14.76
CA LEU A 320 -23.72 8.63 -13.92
C LEU A 320 -24.07 7.44 -13.01
N LYS A 321 -25.33 7.35 -12.56
CA LYS A 321 -25.83 6.22 -11.76
C LYS A 321 -25.88 4.93 -12.57
N LYS A 322 -26.22 5.02 -13.86
CA LYS A 322 -26.14 3.88 -14.81
C LYS A 322 -24.69 3.43 -15.03
N LEU A 323 -23.75 4.37 -15.14
CA LEU A 323 -22.31 4.07 -15.27
C LEU A 323 -21.72 3.40 -14.01
N HIS A 324 -22.07 3.88 -12.81
CA HIS A 324 -21.68 3.23 -11.54
C HIS A 324 -22.31 1.84 -11.36
N GLY A 325 -23.52 1.62 -11.89
CA GLY A 325 -24.15 0.31 -11.95
C GLY A 325 -23.40 -0.68 -12.85
N SER A 326 -22.91 -0.23 -14.00
CA SER A 326 -22.17 -1.05 -14.96
C SER A 326 -20.77 -1.46 -14.49
N ILE A 327 -20.12 -0.70 -13.60
CA ILE A 327 -18.79 -1.04 -13.05
C ILE A 327 -18.88 -2.22 -12.07
N LYS A 328 -20.01 -2.40 -11.37
CA LYS A 328 -20.25 -3.58 -10.50
C LYS A 328 -20.40 -4.90 -11.27
N GLU A 329 -20.58 -4.84 -12.60
CA GLU A 329 -20.77 -6.00 -13.47
C GLU A 329 -19.57 -6.30 -14.39
N ILE A 330 -18.36 -5.84 -14.04
CA ILE A 330 -17.16 -6.40 -14.67
C ILE A 330 -16.94 -7.81 -14.11
N LYS A 331 -17.62 -8.79 -14.72
CA LYS A 331 -17.30 -10.21 -14.53
C LYS A 331 -15.83 -10.40 -14.88
N THR A 332 -15.05 -10.98 -13.96
CA THR A 332 -13.75 -11.55 -14.29
C THR A 332 -13.96 -12.55 -15.42
N LEU A 333 -13.45 -12.22 -16.61
CA LEU A 333 -13.44 -13.13 -17.75
C LEU A 333 -12.69 -14.39 -17.35
N THR A 334 -13.29 -15.53 -17.63
CA THR A 334 -12.62 -16.83 -17.50
C THR A 334 -11.45 -16.90 -18.50
N GLU A 335 -10.45 -17.75 -18.23
CA GLU A 335 -9.30 -17.93 -19.13
C GLU A 335 -9.72 -18.32 -20.56
N GLU A 336 -10.85 -19.03 -20.73
CA GLU A 336 -11.42 -19.33 -22.04
C GLU A 336 -12.03 -18.10 -22.73
N GLU A 337 -12.68 -17.22 -21.97
CA GLU A 337 -13.27 -15.99 -22.51
C GLU A 337 -12.20 -14.97 -22.89
N SER A 338 -11.11 -14.88 -22.13
CA SER A 338 -9.97 -14.02 -22.47
C SER A 338 -9.22 -14.52 -23.71
N HIS A 339 -9.08 -15.84 -23.88
CA HIS A 339 -8.48 -16.43 -25.08
C HIS A 339 -9.35 -16.24 -26.33
N LYS A 340 -10.68 -16.36 -26.21
CA LYS A 340 -11.62 -16.04 -27.30
C LYS A 340 -11.58 -14.57 -27.70
N LEU A 341 -11.55 -13.66 -26.73
CA LEU A 341 -11.43 -12.23 -26.98
C LEU A 341 -10.09 -11.86 -27.64
N ALA A 342 -9.00 -12.52 -27.24
CA ALA A 342 -7.69 -12.36 -27.88
C ALA A 342 -7.67 -12.89 -29.32
N GLU A 343 -8.36 -14.01 -29.59
CA GLU A 343 -8.49 -14.56 -30.94
C GLU A 343 -9.41 -13.73 -31.85
N GLU A 344 -10.46 -13.13 -31.31
CA GLU A 344 -11.37 -12.25 -32.07
C GLU A 344 -10.72 -10.90 -32.38
N SER A 345 -9.98 -10.32 -31.44
CA SER A 345 -9.23 -9.08 -31.65
C SER A 345 -8.02 -9.25 -32.59
N ALA A 346 -7.47 -10.45 -32.71
CA ALA A 346 -6.47 -10.78 -33.72
C ALA A 346 -7.04 -10.94 -35.14
N LYS A 347 -8.35 -11.18 -35.30
CA LYS A 347 -8.97 -11.46 -36.61
C LYS A 347 -9.45 -10.22 -37.37
N GLU A 348 -9.69 -9.08 -36.72
CA GLU A 348 -10.03 -7.83 -37.40
C GLU A 348 -9.44 -6.58 -36.71
N PRO A 349 -8.12 -6.34 -36.81
CA PRO A 349 -7.53 -5.07 -36.34
C PRO A 349 -8.13 -3.84 -37.05
N SER A 350 -8.65 -4.00 -38.26
CA SER A 350 -9.03 -2.91 -39.15
C SER A 350 -10.39 -2.26 -38.88
N LYS A 351 -11.24 -2.82 -38.00
CA LYS A 351 -12.54 -2.20 -37.66
C LYS A 351 -12.43 -1.17 -36.55
N ILE A 352 -11.60 -1.41 -35.53
CA ILE A 352 -11.45 -0.49 -34.38
C ILE A 352 -10.80 0.84 -34.83
N PHE A 353 -9.83 0.82 -35.76
CA PHE A 353 -9.22 2.05 -36.26
C PHE A 353 -10.13 2.88 -37.19
N ARG A 354 -11.14 2.26 -37.82
CA ARG A 354 -12.10 2.98 -38.68
C ARG A 354 -13.19 3.72 -37.90
N GLU A 355 -13.46 3.33 -36.65
CA GLU A 355 -14.48 4.00 -35.83
C GLU A 355 -13.98 5.31 -35.17
N PHE A 356 -12.67 5.55 -35.14
CA PHE A 356 -12.09 6.71 -34.46
C PHE A 356 -11.44 7.74 -35.39
N ASP A 357 -11.50 7.55 -36.71
CA ASP A 357 -11.02 8.52 -37.72
C ASP A 357 -9.58 9.05 -37.44
N LEU A 358 -8.72 8.16 -36.94
CA LEU A 358 -7.30 8.40 -36.75
C LEU A 358 -6.54 7.69 -37.87
N ASN A 359 -6.23 8.44 -38.93
CA ASN A 359 -5.25 8.02 -39.94
C ASN A 359 -3.82 8.25 -39.45
#